data_AF-A0A2T2P7Y6-F1
#
_entry.id   AF-A0A2T2P7Y6-F1
#
_cell.length_a   1.000
_cell.length_b   1.000
_cell.length_c   1.000
_cell.angle_alpha   90.00
_cell.angle_beta   90.00
_cell.angle_gamma   90.00
#
_symmetry.space_group_name_H-M   'P 1'
#
loop_
_entity.id
_entity.type
_entity.pdbx_description
1 polymer ?
#
loop_
_entity_poly.entity_id
_entity_poly.type
_entity_poly.pdbx_seq_one_letter_code
_entity_poly.pdbx_strand_id
1 'polypeptide(L)' 'IDFITGLPTSHNPVFKVFYNAILVVIDRFTKYAEIILFRNNYTTPELAQVILDRV' A
#
# COMPACT_ATOMS: atom_id res chain seq x y z
N ILE A 1 10.56 3.00 0.51
CA ILE A 1 9.14 2.74 0.79
C ILE A 1 8.55 4.05 1.25
N ASP A 2 7.40 4.43 0.71
CA ASP A 2 6.65 5.62 1.10
C ASP A 2 5.17 5.28 1.31
N PHE A 3 4.51 6.00 2.21
CA PHE A 3 3.16 5.69 2.69
C PHE A 3 2.26 6.92 2.63
N ILE A 4 1.27 6.88 1.74
CA ILE A 4 0.35 7.98 1.47
C ILE A 4 -1.01 7.63 2.07
N THR A 5 -1.48 8.44 3.02
CA THR A 5 -2.77 8.25 3.71
C THR A 5 -3.70 9.45 3.49
N GLY A 6 -4.97 9.31 3.88
CA GLY A 6 -5.95 10.40 3.78
C GLY A 6 -6.45 10.64 2.36
N LEU A 7 -6.30 9.65 1.47
CA LEU A 7 -6.79 9.74 0.10
C LEU A 7 -8.32 9.60 0.06
N PRO A 8 -8.99 10.17 -0.96
CA PRO A 8 -10.39 9.89 -1.21
C PRO A 8 -10.64 8.37 -1.32
N THR A 9 -11.70 7.91 -0.66
CA THR A 9 -12.01 6.48 -0.61
C THR A 9 -12.41 5.97 -1.99
N SER A 10 -11.63 5.03 -2.53
CA SER A 10 -12.00 4.28 -3.73
C SER A 10 -12.67 2.95 -3.35
N HIS A 11 -13.70 2.56 -4.11
CA HIS A 11 -14.42 1.30 -3.89
C HIS A 11 -14.05 0.31 -4.99
N ASN A 12 -13.58 -0.88 -4.59
CA ASN A 12 -13.37 -1.99 -5.50
C ASN A 12 -14.55 -2.96 -5.41
N PRO A 13 -15.41 -3.01 -6.45
CA PRO A 13 -16.63 -3.82 -6.44
C PRO A 13 -16.37 -5.33 -6.51
N VAL A 14 -15.22 -5.76 -7.04
CA VAL A 14 -14.86 -7.18 -7.16
C VAL A 14 -14.50 -7.75 -5.79
N PHE A 15 -13.62 -7.06 -5.07
CA PHE A 15 -13.19 -7.49 -3.73
C PHE A 15 -14.10 -6.98 -2.61
N LYS A 16 -15.05 -6.08 -2.90
CA LYS A 16 -15.92 -5.39 -1.94
C LYS A 16 -15.12 -4.68 -0.84
N VAL A 17 -13.96 -4.13 -1.20
CA VAL A 17 -13.05 -3.41 -0.30
C VAL A 17 -13.00 -1.95 -0.67
N PHE A 18 -12.87 -1.11 0.36
CA PHE A 18 -12.60 0.32 0.22
C PHE A 18 -11.12 0.59 0.49
N TYR A 19 -10.50 1.41 -0.34
CA TYR A 19 -9.10 1.83 -0.19
C TYR A 19 -9.05 3.34 0.02
N ASN A 20 -8.26 3.78 1.00
CA ASN A 20 -8.08 5.19 1.35
C ASN A 20 -6.60 5.56 1.55
N ALA A 21 -5.70 4.65 1.17
CA ALA A 21 -4.27 4.81 1.32
C ALA A 21 -3.50 3.95 0.31
N ILE A 22 -2.28 4.39 0.00
CA ILE A 22 -1.40 3.82 -1.02
C ILE A 22 0.00 3.62 -0.43
N LEU A 23 0.59 2.47 -0.70
CA LEU A 23 1.99 2.19 -0.41
C LEU A 23 2.76 2.19 -1.71
N VAL A 24 3.89 2.91 -1.71
CA VAL A 24 4.80 2.97 -2.84
C VAL A 24 6.11 2.28 -2.46
N VAL A 25 6.42 1.18 -3.15
CA VAL A 25 7.68 0.46 -3.03
C VAL A 25 8.50 0.77 -4.27
N ILE A 26 9.71 1.28 -4.10
CA ILE A 26 10.60 1.65 -5.22
C ILE A 26 11.84 0.77 -5.14
N ASP A 27 12.08 -0.01 -6.20
CA ASP A 27 13.34 -0.69 -6.38
C ASP A 27 14.41 0.33 -6.83
N ARG A 28 15.47 0.46 -6.03
CA ARG A 28 16.47 1.52 -6.24
C ARG A 28 17.37 1.28 -7.45
N PHE A 29 17.52 0.02 -7.89
CA PHE A 29 18.42 -0.39 -8.95
C PHE A 29 17.76 -0.29 -10.32
N THR A 30 16.57 -0.87 -10.45
CA THR A 30 15.78 -0.95 -11.67
C THR A 30 14.83 0.24 -11.85
N LYS A 31 14.65 1.06 -10.81
CA LYS A 31 13.73 2.22 -10.77
C LYS A 31 12.25 1.85 -10.98
N TYR A 32 11.89 0.57 -10.87
CA TYR A 32 10.50 0.16 -10.86
C TYR A 32 9.83 0.58 -9.56
N ALA A 33 8.61 1.11 -9.69
CA ALA A 33 7.74 1.42 -8.56
C ALA A 33 6.54 0.47 -8.58
N GLU A 34 6.29 -0.17 -7.45
CA GLU A 34 5.08 -0.94 -7.19
C GLU A 34 4.15 -0.10 -6.31
N ILE A 35 2.88 -0.06 -6.70
CA ILE A 35 1.83 0.70 -6.02
C ILE A 35 0.82 -0.30 -5.45
N ILE A 36 0.70 -0.34 -4.14
CA ILE A 36 -0.20 -1.26 -3.43
C ILE A 36 -1.31 -0.45 -2.77
N LEU A 37 -2.55 -0.77 -3.13
CA LEU A 37 -3.75 -0.20 -2.51
C LEU A 37 -4.07 -0.94 -1.22
N PHE A 38 -4.33 -0.20 -0.14
CA PHE A 38 -4.78 -0.80 1.11
C PHE A 38 -5.82 0.07 1.82
N ARG A 39 -6.56 -0.58 2.70
CA ARG A 39 -7.46 0.08 3.63
C ARG A 39 -6.64 0.47 4.85
N ASN A 40 -6.68 1.73 5.27
CA ASN A 40 -5.92 2.30 6.39
C ASN A 40 -6.39 1.77 7.76
N ASN A 41 -6.38 0.45 7.90
CA ASN A 41 -6.64 -0.29 9.13
C ASN A 41 -5.33 -0.75 9.78
N TYR A 42 -4.22 -0.63 9.06
CA TYR A 42 -2.90 -1.05 9.49
C TYR A 42 -2.08 0.17 9.87
N THR A 43 -1.29 0.03 10.93
CA THR A 43 -0.24 1.00 11.22
C THR A 43 0.92 0.81 10.23
N THR A 44 1.61 1.90 9.88
CA THR A 44 2.76 1.86 8.95
C THR A 44 3.81 0.77 9.29
N PRO A 45 4.14 0.49 10.57
CA PRO A 45 5.07 -0.58 10.93
C PRO A 45 4.55 -2.00 10.61
N GLU A 46 3.28 -2.28 10.89
CA GLU A 46 2.67 -3.59 10.59
C GLU A 46 2.72 -3.88 9.09
N LEU A 47 2.46 -2.86 8.28
CA LEU A 47 2.44 -2.99 6.83
C LEU A 47 3.85 -3.19 6.24
N ALA A 48 4.85 -2.51 6.81
CA ALA A 48 6.25 -2.72 6.45
C ALA A 48 6.72 -4.16 6.80
N GLN A 49 6.31 -4.69 7.94
CA GLN A 49 6.61 -6.06 8.36
C GLN A 49 6.04 -7.09 7.37
N VAL A 50 4.76 -6.96 7.00
CA VAL A 50 4.09 -7.87 6.05
C VAL A 50 4.78 -7.91 4.69
N ILE A 51 5.36 -6.79 4.26
CA ILE A 51 6.06 -6.71 2.97
C ILE A 51 7.48 -7.23 3.07
N LEU A 52 8.20 -6.93 4.15
CA LEU A 52 9.52 -7.50 4.41
C LEU A 52 9.47 -9.02 4.52
N ASP A 53 8.42 -9.58 5.13
CA ASP A 53 8.23 -11.04 5.24
C ASP A 53 7.87 -11.70 3.89
N ARG A 54 7.50 -10.91 2.87
CA ARG A 54 7.13 -11.38 1.53
C ARG A 54 8.28 -11.38 0.53
N VAL A 55 9.39 -10.71 0.83
CA VAL A 55 10.60 -10.58 -0.01
C VAL A 55 11.65 -11.58 0.45
#